data_AF-A0A8B8J7M3-F1
#
_entry.id   AF-A0A8B8J7M3-F1
#
_cell.length_a   1.000
_cell.length_b   1.000
_cell.length_c   1.000
_cell.angle_alpha   90.00
_cell.angle_beta   90.00
_cell.angle_gamma   90.00
#
_symmetry.space_group_name_H-M   'P 1'
#
loop_
_entity.id
_entity.type
_entity.pdbx_description
1 polymer ?
#
loop_
_entity_poly.entity_id
_entity_poly.type
_entity_poly.pdbx_seq_one_letter_code
_entity_poly.pdbx_strand_id
1 'polypeptide(L)'
;MEMYLENMKSLRSQMHVIEEEAAMRSIEEQKQKTFVGTLEKELQLVRSETEQLNEEVEEMVKTRSHINSEIAEKQRKLSSMQKESSVLSQTLELLQQGRVILSVKIKEKRSYYSKITEELNIKLKEQQDWFNSHKQKMIEDARPVEEYPSKPMGNHIHGSTSIMLSKKTSLENMGHEMSGRYKDLMTQLESAKNKLEEVEVKKSEINIASSKLKQFVEQLKHQIESVSSPLKEMDDNALEEEYKALMADKAREMEYLQSLKDQINQLEGISQVVTCQCGEEYRVELADGQKLGVA
;
A
#
# COMPACT_ATOMS: atom_id res chain seq x y z
N MET A 1 96.10 -49.57 46.27
CA MET A 1 96.02 -48.11 46.14
C MET A 1 95.49 -47.69 44.76
N GLU A 2 95.93 -48.33 43.66
CA GLU A 2 95.39 -48.12 42.29
C GLU A 2 93.89 -48.34 42.16
N MET A 3 93.35 -49.46 42.63
CA MET A 3 91.91 -49.77 42.52
C MET A 3 91.01 -48.72 43.20
N TYR A 4 91.51 -48.08 44.28
CA TYR A 4 90.80 -46.97 44.93
C TYR A 4 90.83 -45.70 44.07
N LEU A 5 91.97 -45.39 43.45
CA LEU A 5 92.11 -44.25 42.54
C LEU A 5 91.26 -44.42 41.27
N GLU A 6 91.19 -45.63 40.73
CA GLU A 6 90.33 -45.99 39.59
C GLU A 6 88.85 -45.75 39.93
N ASN A 7 88.40 -46.21 41.10
CA ASN A 7 87.04 -45.98 41.59
C ASN A 7 86.74 -44.49 41.78
N MET A 8 87.67 -43.71 42.33
CA MET A 8 87.48 -42.27 42.51
C MET A 8 87.38 -41.50 41.18
N LYS A 9 88.16 -41.91 40.16
CA LYS A 9 88.03 -41.35 38.80
C LYS A 9 86.68 -41.69 38.18
N SER A 10 86.24 -42.95 38.31
CA SER A 10 84.94 -43.40 37.82
C SER A 10 83.79 -42.64 38.48
N LEU A 11 83.81 -42.48 39.80
CA LEU A 11 82.79 -41.75 40.54
C LEU A 11 82.73 -40.28 40.09
N ARG A 12 83.88 -39.62 39.93
CA ARG A 12 83.94 -38.23 39.45
C ARG A 12 83.38 -38.09 38.03
N SER A 13 83.69 -39.04 37.15
CA SER A 13 83.14 -39.06 35.78
C SER A 13 81.63 -39.24 35.79
N GLN A 14 81.09 -40.14 36.62
CA GLN A 14 79.65 -40.35 36.76
C GLN A 14 78.96 -39.10 37.33
N MET A 15 79.56 -38.48 38.33
CA MET A 15 79.04 -37.25 38.93
C MET A 15 78.96 -36.11 37.92
N HIS A 16 79.99 -35.94 37.08
CA HIS A 16 79.96 -34.96 35.99
C HIS A 16 78.83 -35.24 34.98
N VAL A 17 78.63 -36.50 34.58
CA VAL A 17 77.54 -36.86 33.65
C VAL A 17 76.17 -36.53 34.25
N ILE A 18 75.97 -36.83 35.54
CA ILE A 18 74.72 -36.52 36.25
C ILE A 18 74.51 -35.00 36.36
N GLU A 19 75.57 -34.24 36.66
CA GLU A 19 75.51 -32.77 36.75
C GLU A 19 75.14 -32.14 35.39
N GLU A 20 75.76 -32.63 34.31
CA GLU A 20 75.47 -32.17 32.94
C GLU A 20 74.02 -32.52 32.53
N GLU A 21 73.57 -33.75 32.84
CA GLU A 21 72.20 -34.17 32.57
C GLU A 21 71.17 -33.36 33.39
N ALA A 22 71.48 -33.05 34.65
CA ALA A 22 70.66 -32.18 35.49
C ALA A 22 70.57 -30.75 34.94
N ALA A 23 71.69 -30.20 34.46
CA ALA A 23 71.71 -28.88 33.83
C ALA A 23 70.88 -28.85 32.54
N MET A 24 71.02 -29.87 31.69
CA MET A 24 70.23 -29.99 30.45
C MET A 24 68.72 -30.11 30.74
N ARG A 25 68.32 -30.93 31.72
CA ARG A 25 66.91 -31.01 32.14
C ARG A 25 66.39 -29.69 32.70
N SER A 26 67.19 -28.96 33.47
CA SER A 26 66.80 -27.66 34.00
C SER A 26 66.56 -26.62 32.90
N ILE A 27 67.40 -26.60 31.87
CA ILE A 27 67.21 -25.72 30.70
C ILE A 27 65.92 -26.08 29.96
N GLU A 28 65.67 -27.37 29.71
CA GLU A 28 64.45 -27.81 29.02
C GLU A 28 63.18 -27.51 29.86
N GLU A 29 63.23 -27.67 31.18
CA GLU A 29 62.12 -27.32 32.08
C GLU A 29 61.81 -25.82 32.02
N GLN A 30 62.82 -24.95 32.04
CA GLN A 30 62.60 -23.50 31.90
C GLN A 30 62.02 -23.12 30.54
N LYS A 31 62.46 -23.79 29.47
CA LYS A 31 61.90 -23.61 28.12
C LYS A 31 60.43 -24.00 28.08
N GLN A 32 60.08 -25.17 28.63
CA GLN A 32 58.70 -25.64 28.71
C GLN A 32 57.84 -24.71 29.56
N LYS A 33 58.34 -24.26 30.72
CA LYS A 33 57.65 -23.32 31.59
C LYS A 33 57.34 -22.00 30.89
N THR A 34 58.30 -21.47 30.13
CA THR A 34 58.10 -20.24 29.35
C THR A 34 57.07 -20.45 28.26
N PHE A 35 57.12 -21.59 27.56
CA PHE A 35 56.17 -21.93 26.51
C PHE A 35 54.74 -22.07 27.04
N VAL A 36 54.54 -22.80 28.15
CA VAL A 36 53.24 -22.93 28.83
C VAL A 36 52.71 -21.56 29.25
N GLY A 37 53.55 -20.71 29.84
CA GLY A 37 53.14 -19.36 30.24
C GLY A 37 52.73 -18.46 29.07
N THR A 38 53.29 -18.66 27.86
CA THR A 38 52.84 -17.97 26.66
C THR A 38 51.47 -18.49 26.20
N LEU A 39 51.29 -19.81 26.14
CA LEU A 39 50.01 -20.41 25.76
C LEU A 39 48.87 -20.05 26.72
N GLU A 40 49.15 -19.97 28.02
CA GLU A 40 48.15 -19.55 29.02
C GLU A 40 47.65 -18.11 28.76
N LYS A 41 48.54 -17.20 28.36
CA LYS A 41 48.17 -15.82 28.00
C LYS A 41 47.34 -15.79 26.72
N GLU A 42 47.74 -16.55 25.70
CA GLU A 42 46.98 -16.66 24.45
C GLU A 42 45.58 -17.24 24.69
N LEU A 43 45.46 -18.29 25.51
CA LEU A 43 44.16 -18.85 25.90
C LEU A 43 43.28 -17.84 26.64
N GLN A 44 43.88 -17.00 27.49
CA GLN A 44 43.13 -15.96 28.20
C GLN A 44 42.66 -14.85 27.25
N LEU A 45 43.48 -14.47 26.26
CA LEU A 45 43.08 -13.53 25.21
C LEU A 45 41.91 -14.08 24.39
N VAL A 46 42.02 -15.33 23.90
CA VAL A 46 40.96 -15.99 23.14
C VAL A 46 39.67 -16.08 23.95
N ARG A 47 39.76 -16.36 25.27
CA ARG A 47 38.58 -16.38 26.14
C ARG A 47 37.91 -15.01 26.20
N SER A 48 38.66 -13.93 26.39
CA SER A 48 38.09 -12.58 26.44
C SER A 48 37.48 -12.16 25.10
N GLU A 49 38.10 -12.51 23.97
CA GLU A 49 37.53 -12.25 22.64
C GLU A 49 36.24 -13.04 22.40
N THR A 50 36.20 -14.30 22.88
CA THR A 50 35.00 -15.13 22.78
C THR A 50 33.84 -14.58 23.61
N GLU A 51 34.12 -14.05 24.81
CA GLU A 51 33.11 -13.39 25.65
C GLU A 51 32.56 -12.12 24.98
N GLN A 52 33.44 -11.27 24.45
CA GLN A 52 33.03 -10.07 23.72
C GLN A 52 32.18 -10.42 22.49
N LEU A 53 32.61 -11.40 21.69
CA LEU A 53 31.86 -11.84 20.51
C LEU A 53 30.47 -12.36 20.88
N ASN A 54 30.34 -13.05 22.02
CA ASN A 54 29.06 -13.55 22.49
C ASN A 54 28.09 -12.40 22.87
N GLU A 55 28.60 -11.34 23.50
CA GLU A 55 27.82 -10.12 23.78
C GLU A 55 27.36 -9.43 22.49
N GLU A 56 28.25 -9.29 21.50
CA GLU A 56 27.92 -8.71 20.18
C GLU A 56 26.85 -9.55 19.45
N VAL A 57 26.94 -10.88 19.51
CA VAL A 57 25.93 -11.79 18.94
C VAL A 57 24.58 -11.62 19.63
N GLU A 58 24.55 -11.45 20.95
CA GLU A 58 23.30 -11.25 21.69
C GLU A 58 22.60 -9.94 21.29
N GLU A 59 23.36 -8.84 21.18
CA GLU A 59 22.83 -7.55 20.71
C GLU A 59 22.38 -7.62 19.24
N MET A 60 23.12 -8.33 18.38
CA MET A 60 22.70 -8.59 17.01
C MET A 60 21.39 -9.40 16.96
N VAL A 61 21.20 -10.37 17.84
CA VAL A 61 19.95 -11.14 17.91
C VAL A 61 18.78 -10.25 18.35
N LYS A 62 18.99 -9.36 19.33
CA LYS A 62 17.98 -8.39 19.78
C LYS A 62 17.57 -7.45 18.66
N THR A 63 18.53 -6.82 17.97
CA THR A 63 18.26 -5.93 16.83
C THR A 63 17.56 -6.65 15.69
N ARG A 64 17.97 -7.88 15.35
CA ARG A 64 17.28 -8.72 14.36
C ARG A 64 15.83 -9.00 14.74
N SER A 65 15.56 -9.30 16.02
CA SER A 65 14.21 -9.55 16.52
C SER A 65 13.29 -8.33 16.40
N HIS A 66 13.85 -7.14 16.64
CA HIS A 66 13.15 -5.86 16.49
C HIS A 66 12.82 -5.59 15.01
N ILE A 67 13.81 -5.70 14.12
CA ILE A 67 13.63 -5.51 12.67
C ILE A 67 12.55 -6.46 12.12
N ASN A 68 12.58 -7.73 12.51
CA ASN A 68 11.57 -8.71 12.08
C ASN A 68 10.15 -8.32 12.53
N SER A 69 10.02 -7.76 13.73
CA SER A 69 8.73 -7.27 14.25
C SER A 69 8.20 -6.09 13.43
N GLU A 70 9.07 -5.14 13.09
CA GLU A 70 8.71 -4.01 12.23
C GLU A 70 8.31 -4.46 10.82
N ILE A 71 9.07 -5.38 10.21
CA ILE A 71 8.76 -5.93 8.89
C ILE A 71 7.36 -6.57 8.88
N ALA A 72 7.05 -7.39 9.89
CA ALA A 72 5.75 -8.04 10.02
C ALA A 72 4.61 -7.01 10.16
N GLU A 73 4.84 -5.90 10.86
CA GLU A 73 3.86 -4.81 10.94
C GLU A 73 3.65 -4.12 9.59
N LYS A 74 4.73 -3.78 8.88
CA LYS A 74 4.64 -3.15 7.55
C LYS A 74 3.93 -4.07 6.55
N GLN A 75 4.20 -5.38 6.58
CA GLN A 75 3.52 -6.36 5.73
C GLN A 75 2.02 -6.45 6.03
N ARG A 76 1.60 -6.41 7.31
CA ARG A 76 0.18 -6.32 7.68
C ARG A 76 -0.48 -5.06 7.12
N LYS A 77 0.19 -3.91 7.24
CA LYS A 77 -0.32 -2.63 6.71
C LYS A 77 -0.46 -2.65 5.19
N LEU A 78 0.56 -3.16 4.48
CA LEU A 78 0.51 -3.33 3.02
C LEU A 78 -0.66 -4.23 2.60
N SER A 79 -0.85 -5.35 3.30
CA SER A 79 -1.96 -6.27 3.03
C SER A 79 -3.33 -5.60 3.22
N SER A 80 -3.48 -4.74 4.22
CA SER A 80 -4.69 -3.93 4.44
C SER A 80 -4.92 -2.94 3.29
N MET A 81 -3.91 -2.16 2.94
CA MET A 81 -3.99 -1.16 1.86
C MET A 81 -4.28 -1.82 0.51
N GLN A 82 -3.75 -3.01 0.25
CA GLN A 82 -4.02 -3.75 -0.98
C GLN A 82 -5.48 -4.20 -1.07
N LYS A 83 -6.09 -4.61 0.06
CA LYS A 83 -7.53 -4.90 0.13
C LYS A 83 -8.35 -3.65 -0.14
N GLU A 84 -8.02 -2.53 0.49
CA GLU A 84 -8.70 -1.24 0.27
C GLU A 84 -8.60 -0.80 -1.20
N SER A 85 -7.42 -0.93 -1.81
CA SER A 85 -7.20 -0.62 -3.24
C SER A 85 -8.08 -1.48 -4.15
N SER A 86 -8.19 -2.79 -3.86
CA SER A 86 -9.08 -3.69 -4.62
C SER A 86 -10.55 -3.27 -4.50
N VAL A 87 -11.01 -2.93 -3.30
CA VAL A 87 -12.39 -2.45 -3.06
C VAL A 87 -12.64 -1.15 -3.81
N LEU A 88 -11.69 -0.22 -3.78
CA LEU A 88 -11.79 1.05 -4.48
C LEU A 88 -11.85 0.86 -5.99
N SER A 89 -11.02 -0.04 -6.54
CA SER A 89 -11.04 -0.39 -7.97
C SER A 89 -12.40 -0.96 -8.39
N GLN A 90 -12.96 -1.88 -7.61
CA GLN A 90 -14.29 -2.44 -7.87
C GLN A 90 -15.38 -1.36 -7.81
N THR A 91 -15.31 -0.47 -6.83
CA THR A 91 -16.26 0.64 -6.70
C THR A 91 -16.20 1.58 -7.90
N LEU A 92 -15.00 1.88 -8.38
CA LEU A 92 -14.78 2.73 -9.55
C LEU A 92 -15.34 2.08 -10.82
N GLU A 93 -15.18 0.77 -10.99
CA GLU A 93 -15.76 0.02 -12.11
C GLU A 93 -17.29 0.10 -12.11
N LEU A 94 -17.93 -0.10 -10.95
CA LEU A 94 -19.38 0.03 -10.80
C LEU A 94 -19.89 1.45 -11.13
N LEU A 95 -19.17 2.48 -10.68
CA LEU A 95 -19.50 3.88 -11.01
C LEU A 95 -19.37 4.16 -12.50
N GLN A 96 -18.33 3.63 -13.15
CA GLN A 96 -18.14 3.75 -14.59
C GLN A 96 -19.28 3.07 -15.37
N GLN A 97 -19.70 1.87 -14.95
CA GLN A 97 -20.86 1.19 -15.53
C GLN A 97 -22.14 2.02 -15.35
N GLY A 98 -22.40 2.53 -14.14
CA GLY A 98 -23.54 3.40 -13.85
C GLY A 98 -23.57 4.66 -14.72
N ARG A 99 -22.41 5.29 -14.94
CA ARG A 99 -22.26 6.43 -15.86
C ARG A 99 -22.64 6.08 -17.29
N VAL A 100 -22.21 4.93 -17.79
CA VAL A 100 -22.54 4.47 -19.16
C VAL A 100 -24.06 4.26 -19.30
N ILE A 101 -24.68 3.57 -18.34
CA ILE A 101 -26.13 3.32 -18.34
C ILE A 101 -26.92 4.64 -18.33
N LEU A 102 -26.54 5.59 -17.47
CA LEU A 102 -27.19 6.91 -17.42
C LEU A 102 -27.01 7.70 -18.72
N SER A 103 -25.83 7.63 -19.33
CA SER A 103 -25.56 8.28 -20.62
C SER A 103 -26.48 7.77 -21.72
N VAL A 104 -26.69 6.45 -21.80
CA VAL A 104 -27.63 5.83 -22.75
C VAL A 104 -29.07 6.33 -22.49
N LYS A 105 -29.55 6.26 -21.24
CA LYS A 105 -30.90 6.73 -20.87
C LYS A 105 -31.13 8.21 -21.21
N ILE A 106 -30.11 9.06 -21.01
CA ILE A 106 -30.19 10.48 -21.37
C ILE A 106 -30.30 10.65 -22.90
N LYS A 107 -29.50 9.91 -23.68
CA LYS A 107 -29.57 9.94 -25.15
C LYS A 107 -30.93 9.49 -25.67
N GLU A 108 -31.50 8.42 -25.09
CA GLU A 108 -32.84 7.93 -25.42
C GLU A 108 -33.91 8.99 -25.16
N LYS A 109 -33.90 9.61 -23.96
CA LYS A 109 -34.82 10.70 -23.63
C LYS A 109 -34.68 11.89 -24.58
N ARG A 110 -33.45 12.30 -24.91
CA ARG A 110 -33.20 13.39 -25.88
C ARG A 110 -33.77 13.06 -27.25
N SER A 111 -33.58 11.83 -27.72
CA SER A 111 -34.16 11.36 -29.00
C SER A 111 -35.69 11.38 -28.98
N TYR A 112 -36.30 10.91 -27.89
CA TYR A 112 -37.76 10.96 -27.71
C TYR A 112 -38.32 12.39 -27.76
N TYR A 113 -37.74 13.32 -26.99
CA TYR A 113 -38.19 14.71 -27.02
C TYR A 113 -37.94 15.38 -28.36
N SER A 114 -36.83 15.08 -29.04
CA SER A 114 -36.58 15.58 -30.39
C SER A 114 -37.67 15.15 -31.38
N LYS A 115 -38.16 13.90 -31.29
CA LYS A 115 -39.28 13.43 -32.11
C LYS A 115 -40.58 14.18 -31.82
N ILE A 116 -40.91 14.38 -30.54
CA ILE A 116 -42.09 15.15 -30.14
C ILE A 116 -42.01 16.58 -30.65
N THR A 117 -40.85 17.23 -30.52
CA THR A 117 -40.65 18.59 -31.02
C THR A 117 -40.85 18.66 -32.52
N GLU A 118 -40.34 17.69 -33.27
CA GLU A 118 -40.55 17.61 -34.73
C GLU A 118 -42.03 17.43 -35.09
N GLU A 119 -42.73 16.51 -34.42
CA GLU A 119 -44.18 16.30 -34.60
C GLU A 119 -45.00 17.57 -34.32
N LEU A 120 -44.66 18.30 -33.25
CA LEU A 120 -45.30 19.57 -32.91
C LEU A 120 -45.03 20.64 -33.96
N ASN A 121 -43.79 20.73 -34.47
CA ASN A 121 -43.42 21.67 -35.52
C ASN A 121 -44.18 21.39 -36.83
N ILE A 122 -44.33 20.11 -37.20
CA ILE A 122 -45.13 19.70 -38.38
C ILE A 122 -46.58 20.16 -38.20
N LYS A 123 -47.22 19.82 -37.06
CA LYS A 123 -48.61 20.22 -36.79
C LYS A 123 -48.81 21.73 -36.79
N LEU A 124 -47.86 22.48 -36.24
CA LEU A 124 -47.90 23.94 -36.24
C LEU A 124 -47.83 24.49 -37.67
N LYS A 125 -46.95 23.93 -38.50
CA LYS A 125 -46.83 24.33 -39.90
C LYS A 125 -48.09 24.02 -40.71
N GLU A 126 -48.67 22.83 -40.52
CA GLU A 126 -49.95 22.46 -41.12
C GLU A 126 -51.07 23.46 -40.76
N GLN A 127 -51.17 23.85 -39.48
CA GLN A 127 -52.15 24.86 -39.07
C GLN A 127 -51.88 26.24 -39.68
N GLN A 128 -50.61 26.64 -39.78
CA GLN A 128 -50.24 27.91 -40.39
C GLN A 128 -50.53 27.93 -41.89
N ASP A 129 -50.26 26.84 -42.60
CA ASP A 129 -50.56 26.67 -44.01
C ASP A 129 -52.08 26.67 -44.25
N TRP A 130 -52.84 25.99 -43.38
CA TRP A 130 -54.31 26.03 -43.40
C TRP A 130 -54.85 27.45 -43.22
N PHE A 131 -54.33 28.19 -42.23
CA PHE A 131 -54.73 29.58 -41.98
C PHE A 131 -54.39 30.50 -43.15
N ASN A 132 -53.19 30.35 -43.73
CA ASN A 132 -52.76 31.12 -44.90
C ASN A 132 -53.65 30.83 -46.11
N SER A 133 -54.00 29.56 -46.36
CA SER A 133 -54.93 29.15 -47.41
C SER A 133 -56.33 29.73 -47.20
N HIS A 134 -56.84 29.69 -45.98
CA HIS A 134 -58.15 30.26 -45.63
C HIS A 134 -58.18 31.79 -45.82
N LYS A 135 -57.12 32.49 -45.36
CA LYS A 135 -56.95 33.93 -45.57
C LYS A 135 -56.93 34.28 -47.06
N GLN A 136 -56.23 33.49 -47.89
CA GLN A 136 -56.17 33.71 -49.34
C GLN A 136 -57.55 33.55 -50.00
N LYS A 137 -58.34 32.54 -49.60
CA LYS A 137 -59.72 32.37 -50.08
C LYS A 137 -60.62 33.55 -49.72
N MET A 138 -60.54 34.06 -48.48
CA MET A 138 -61.30 35.25 -48.09
C MET A 138 -60.93 36.50 -48.90
N ILE A 139 -59.69 36.61 -49.35
CA ILE A 139 -59.24 37.71 -50.22
C ILE A 139 -59.76 37.50 -51.65
N GLU A 140 -59.82 36.27 -52.15
CA GLU A 140 -60.35 35.93 -53.48
C GLU A 140 -61.87 36.10 -53.58
N ASP A 141 -62.62 35.76 -52.52
CA ASP A 141 -64.06 35.99 -52.42
C ASP A 141 -64.43 37.47 -52.25
N ALA A 142 -63.46 38.33 -51.91
CA ALA A 142 -63.62 39.77 -51.72
C ALA A 142 -63.25 40.61 -52.96
N ARG A 143 -63.64 40.17 -54.17
CA ARG A 143 -63.61 41.06 -55.36
C ARG A 143 -64.85 41.98 -55.37
N PRO A 144 -64.71 43.25 -55.80
CA PRO A 144 -65.59 44.33 -55.39
C PRO A 144 -66.95 44.27 -56.09
N VAL A 145 -68.01 44.07 -55.32
CA VAL A 145 -69.35 44.53 -55.70
C VAL A 145 -69.45 45.99 -55.33
N GLU A 146 -69.90 46.77 -56.30
CA GLU A 146 -70.02 48.22 -56.31
C GLU A 146 -70.72 48.79 -55.06
N GLU A 147 -70.15 49.92 -54.66
CA GLU A 147 -70.51 50.85 -53.61
C GLU A 147 -71.86 51.52 -53.87
N TYR A 148 -72.86 51.39 -52.98
CA TYR A 148 -73.96 52.36 -52.75
C TYR A 148 -74.61 52.16 -51.35
N PRO A 149 -75.25 53.19 -50.75
CA PRO A 149 -75.02 53.56 -49.36
C PRO A 149 -76.20 53.28 -48.40
N SER A 150 -75.85 53.37 -47.12
CA SER A 150 -76.60 53.08 -45.89
C SER A 150 -77.96 53.77 -45.73
N LYS A 151 -78.90 53.12 -45.00
CA LYS A 151 -79.56 53.62 -43.75
C LYS A 151 -80.61 52.64 -43.14
N PRO A 152 -81.09 52.83 -41.89
CA PRO A 152 -80.91 51.85 -40.80
C PRO A 152 -82.24 51.33 -40.19
N MET A 153 -82.08 50.65 -39.04
CA MET A 153 -83.05 50.45 -37.94
C MET A 153 -83.87 49.15 -37.93
N GLY A 154 -83.90 48.49 -36.77
CA GLY A 154 -84.84 47.40 -36.48
C GLY A 154 -84.40 46.51 -35.32
N ASN A 155 -84.81 46.87 -34.11
CA ASN A 155 -84.58 46.18 -32.84
C ASN A 155 -85.14 44.73 -32.86
N HIS A 156 -84.58 43.82 -32.06
CA HIS A 156 -85.29 43.16 -30.95
C HIS A 156 -84.42 42.16 -30.15
N ILE A 157 -84.83 42.02 -28.90
CA ILE A 157 -84.19 41.44 -27.70
C ILE A 157 -84.42 39.92 -27.61
N HIS A 158 -83.41 39.18 -27.11
CA HIS A 158 -83.43 38.12 -26.06
C HIS A 158 -82.22 37.19 -26.31
N GLY A 159 -81.31 36.91 -25.39
CA GLY A 159 -81.50 36.59 -23.98
C GLY A 159 -81.10 35.12 -23.78
N SER A 160 -79.98 34.88 -23.10
CA SER A 160 -79.67 33.71 -22.23
C SER A 160 -78.18 33.37 -22.28
N THR A 161 -77.42 33.95 -21.34
CA THR A 161 -76.14 33.40 -20.90
C THR A 161 -76.45 32.23 -19.97
N SER A 162 -76.10 31.01 -20.36
CA SER A 162 -76.06 29.85 -19.46
C SER A 162 -74.64 29.30 -19.46
N ILE A 163 -73.85 29.77 -18.48
CA ILE A 163 -72.59 29.13 -18.10
C ILE A 163 -72.98 27.93 -17.23
N MET A 164 -73.11 26.76 -17.86
CA MET A 164 -73.19 25.47 -17.15
C MET A 164 -71.81 25.13 -16.59
N LEU A 165 -71.56 25.56 -15.36
CA LEU A 165 -70.43 25.11 -14.55
C LEU A 165 -70.75 23.71 -14.01
N SER A 166 -70.55 22.68 -14.82
CA SER A 166 -70.72 21.29 -14.39
C SER A 166 -69.46 20.81 -13.64
N LYS A 167 -69.33 21.20 -12.36
CA LYS A 167 -68.37 20.57 -11.44
C LYS A 167 -69.12 19.78 -10.38
N LYS A 168 -69.60 18.60 -10.77
CA LYS A 168 -70.04 17.55 -9.86
C LYS A 168 -69.14 16.34 -10.07
N THR A 169 -67.99 16.34 -9.41
CA THR A 169 -67.16 15.15 -9.23
C THR A 169 -66.83 15.01 -7.75
N SER A 170 -67.55 14.07 -7.13
CA SER A 170 -67.25 13.30 -5.93
C SER A 170 -66.36 13.93 -4.86
N LEU A 171 -67.01 14.27 -3.74
CA LEU A 171 -66.37 14.46 -2.43
C LEU A 171 -65.67 13.17 -1.94
N GLU A 172 -65.98 11.99 -2.51
CA GLU A 172 -65.37 10.71 -2.17
C GLU A 172 -63.97 10.49 -2.81
N ASN A 173 -63.63 11.19 -3.90
CA ASN A 173 -62.31 11.05 -4.53
C ASN A 173 -61.21 11.83 -3.79
N MET A 174 -61.56 12.81 -2.95
CA MET A 174 -60.59 13.64 -2.25
C MET A 174 -59.96 12.94 -1.02
N GLY A 175 -60.69 12.01 -0.40
CA GLY A 175 -60.21 11.26 0.77
C GLY A 175 -59.14 10.22 0.44
N HIS A 176 -59.27 9.53 -0.70
CA HIS A 176 -58.31 8.52 -1.14
C HIS A 176 -57.00 9.17 -1.65
N GLU A 177 -57.10 10.35 -2.25
CA GLU A 177 -55.97 11.12 -2.79
C GLU A 177 -55.17 11.85 -1.69
N MET A 178 -55.82 12.27 -0.61
CA MET A 178 -55.15 12.81 0.59
C MET A 178 -54.45 11.73 1.41
N SER A 179 -55.04 10.53 1.53
CA SER A 179 -54.42 9.37 2.20
C SER A 179 -53.18 8.86 1.45
N GLY A 180 -53.22 8.82 0.11
CA GLY A 180 -52.07 8.47 -0.72
C GLY A 180 -50.91 9.45 -0.61
N ARG A 181 -51.20 10.76 -0.66
CA ARG A 181 -50.18 11.82 -0.49
C ARG A 181 -49.56 11.82 0.91
N TYR A 182 -50.35 11.57 1.96
CA TYR A 182 -49.83 11.47 3.32
C TYR A 182 -48.86 10.29 3.46
N LYS A 183 -49.18 9.13 2.89
CA LYS A 183 -48.28 7.96 2.89
C LYS A 183 -46.99 8.23 2.11
N ASP A 184 -47.07 8.88 0.95
CA ASP A 184 -45.88 9.22 0.15
C ASP A 184 -44.99 10.27 0.83
N LEU A 185 -45.58 11.26 1.51
CA LEU A 185 -44.82 12.20 2.33
C LEU A 185 -44.16 11.53 3.53
N MET A 186 -44.84 10.57 4.16
CA MET A 186 -44.30 9.82 5.30
C MET A 186 -43.10 8.95 4.88
N THR A 187 -43.17 8.29 3.71
CA THR A 187 -42.03 7.52 3.18
C THR A 187 -40.87 8.41 2.75
N GLN A 188 -41.15 9.58 2.16
CA GLN A 188 -40.12 10.58 1.85
C GLN A 188 -39.45 11.12 3.11
N LEU A 189 -40.22 11.39 4.18
CA LEU A 189 -39.71 11.83 5.47
C LEU A 189 -38.76 10.79 6.08
N GLU A 190 -39.18 9.51 6.11
CA GLU A 190 -38.34 8.44 6.67
C GLU A 190 -37.09 8.21 5.81
N SER A 191 -37.21 8.33 4.48
CA SER A 191 -36.05 8.28 3.58
C SER A 191 -35.07 9.44 3.84
N ALA A 192 -35.58 10.65 4.05
CA ALA A 192 -34.76 11.82 4.35
C ALA A 192 -34.07 11.70 5.72
N LYS A 193 -34.78 11.17 6.73
CA LYS A 193 -34.26 10.90 8.06
C LYS A 193 -33.12 9.88 8.03
N ASN A 194 -33.29 8.77 7.30
CA ASN A 194 -32.24 7.76 7.15
C ASN A 194 -31.01 8.32 6.43
N LYS A 195 -31.20 9.17 5.40
CA LYS A 195 -30.08 9.86 4.73
C LYS A 195 -29.36 10.84 5.65
N LEU A 196 -30.07 11.52 6.54
CA LEU A 196 -29.47 12.42 7.52
C LEU A 196 -28.61 11.66 8.52
N GLU A 197 -29.10 10.53 9.02
CA GLU A 197 -28.36 9.65 9.93
C GLU A 197 -27.11 9.08 9.26
N GLU A 198 -27.20 8.66 7.99
CA GLU A 198 -26.04 8.23 7.19
C GLU A 198 -24.99 9.35 7.04
N VAL A 199 -25.43 10.60 6.83
CA VAL A 199 -24.54 11.77 6.76
C VAL A 199 -23.86 12.03 8.10
N GLU A 200 -24.58 11.85 9.21
CA GLU A 200 -24.05 12.07 10.56
C GLU A 200 -23.00 11.01 10.95
N VAL A 201 -23.21 9.75 10.54
CA VAL A 201 -22.20 8.68 10.64
C VAL A 201 -20.96 9.03 9.83
N LYS A 202 -21.11 9.37 8.54
CA LYS A 202 -19.99 9.76 7.67
C LYS A 202 -19.22 10.97 8.19
N LYS A 203 -19.92 11.96 8.75
CA LYS A 203 -19.29 13.13 9.41
C LYS A 203 -18.41 12.70 10.58
N SER A 204 -18.88 11.75 11.38
CA SER A 204 -18.12 11.22 12.52
C SER A 204 -16.87 10.45 12.06
N GLU A 205 -16.98 9.64 11.00
CA GLU A 205 -15.83 8.95 10.38
C GLU A 205 -14.78 9.93 9.85
N ILE A 206 -15.21 10.99 9.15
CA ILE A 206 -14.32 12.04 8.65
C ILE A 206 -13.61 12.75 9.81
N ASN A 207 -14.30 13.04 10.91
CA ASN A 207 -13.68 13.65 12.09
C ASN A 207 -12.60 12.76 12.71
N ILE A 208 -12.82 11.44 12.77
CA ILE A 208 -11.83 10.47 13.24
C ILE A 208 -10.64 10.40 12.27
N ALA A 209 -10.88 10.41 10.96
CA ALA A 209 -9.80 10.41 9.96
C ALA A 209 -8.97 11.70 10.04
N SER A 210 -9.62 12.85 10.22
CA SER A 210 -8.98 14.15 10.38
C SER A 210 -8.08 14.21 11.61
N SER A 211 -8.55 13.67 12.75
CA SER A 211 -7.73 13.63 13.97
C SER A 211 -6.51 12.73 13.82
N LYS A 212 -6.64 11.57 13.15
CA LYS A 212 -5.51 10.68 12.82
C LYS A 212 -4.50 11.34 11.89
N LEU A 213 -4.97 12.03 10.84
CA LEU A 213 -4.09 12.77 9.94
C LEU A 213 -3.32 13.86 10.68
N LYS A 214 -3.97 14.59 11.60
CA LYS A 214 -3.32 15.60 12.42
C LYS A 214 -2.22 15.00 13.31
N GLN A 215 -2.48 13.84 13.93
CA GLN A 215 -1.45 13.13 14.70
C GLN A 215 -0.28 12.68 13.82
N PHE A 216 -0.55 12.17 12.62
CA PHE A 216 0.48 11.73 11.69
C PHE A 216 1.36 12.88 11.20
N VAL A 217 0.76 14.04 10.91
CA VAL A 217 1.51 15.26 10.55
C VAL A 217 2.42 15.70 11.70
N GLU A 218 1.95 15.66 12.94
CA GLU A 218 2.76 16.03 14.10
C GLU A 218 3.93 15.05 14.28
N GLN A 219 3.71 13.75 14.06
CA GLN A 219 4.78 12.74 14.08
C GLN A 219 5.84 12.99 12.99
N LEU A 220 5.40 13.28 11.76
CA LEU A 220 6.32 13.61 10.67
C LEU A 220 7.14 14.86 10.96
N LYS A 221 6.52 15.87 11.60
CA LYS A 221 7.21 17.08 12.01
C LYS A 221 8.32 16.79 13.02
N HIS A 222 8.06 15.97 14.04
CA HIS A 222 9.08 15.54 15.00
C HIS A 222 10.20 14.73 14.32
N GLN A 223 9.86 13.89 13.33
CA GLN A 223 10.87 13.16 12.55
C GLN A 223 11.76 14.10 11.73
N ILE A 224 11.18 15.08 11.03
CA ILE A 224 11.93 16.10 10.30
C ILE A 224 12.81 16.91 11.26
N GLU A 225 12.30 17.27 12.43
CA GLU A 225 13.08 17.95 13.47
C GLU A 225 14.26 17.09 13.96
N SER A 226 14.11 15.76 14.01
CA SER A 226 15.18 14.83 14.41
C SER A 226 16.27 14.59 13.36
N VAL A 227 16.05 14.95 12.09
CA VAL A 227 17.08 14.87 11.03
C VAL A 227 18.24 15.82 11.37
N SER A 228 19.47 15.34 11.20
CA SER A 228 20.68 16.10 11.55
C SER A 228 20.79 17.40 10.75
N SER A 229 21.28 18.47 11.39
CA SER A 229 21.43 19.79 10.76
C SER A 229 22.21 19.78 9.42
N PRO A 230 23.27 18.97 9.25
CA PRO A 230 24.00 18.90 7.97
C PRO A 230 23.13 18.42 6.79
N LEU A 231 22.19 17.50 7.03
CA LEU A 231 21.27 17.01 6.00
C LEU A 231 20.18 18.05 5.66
N LYS A 232 19.86 18.95 6.60
CA LYS A 232 18.89 20.04 6.40
C LYS A 232 19.49 21.24 5.66
N GLU A 233 20.80 21.40 5.74
CA GLU A 233 21.56 22.51 5.14
C GLU A 233 22.06 22.20 3.72
N MET A 234 22.10 20.92 3.33
CA MET A 234 22.43 20.50 1.97
C MET A 234 21.34 20.94 0.98
N ASP A 235 21.75 21.35 -0.22
CA ASP A 235 20.78 21.64 -1.29
C ASP A 235 20.20 20.35 -1.88
N ASP A 236 19.02 20.45 -2.48
CA ASP A 236 18.26 19.30 -2.99
C ASP A 236 19.07 18.47 -4.01
N ASN A 237 19.96 19.09 -4.81
CA ASN A 237 20.77 18.36 -5.78
C ASN A 237 21.87 17.57 -5.08
N ALA A 238 22.57 18.16 -4.10
CA ALA A 238 23.56 17.46 -3.30
C ALA A 238 22.94 16.26 -2.57
N LEU A 239 21.73 16.43 -2.01
CA LEU A 239 21.01 15.35 -1.36
C LEU A 239 20.61 14.23 -2.33
N GLU A 240 20.21 14.58 -3.56
CA GLU A 240 19.88 13.62 -4.61
C GLU A 240 21.13 12.85 -5.11
N GLU A 241 22.28 13.51 -5.19
CA GLU A 241 23.56 12.88 -5.53
C GLU A 241 24.01 11.87 -4.47
N GLU A 242 23.98 12.25 -3.19
CA GLU A 242 24.28 11.36 -2.07
C GLU A 242 23.33 10.17 -2.01
N TYR A 243 22.03 10.39 -2.27
CA TYR A 243 21.05 9.30 -2.36
C TYR A 243 21.40 8.32 -3.49
N LYS A 244 21.78 8.83 -4.67
CA LYS A 244 22.18 7.98 -5.80
C LYS A 244 23.47 7.21 -5.50
N ALA A 245 24.45 7.85 -4.86
CA ALA A 245 25.68 7.20 -4.42
C ALA A 245 25.38 6.06 -3.43
N LEU A 246 24.57 6.32 -2.42
CA LEU A 246 24.16 5.31 -1.44
C LEU A 246 23.42 4.13 -2.08
N MET A 247 22.54 4.39 -3.06
CA MET A 247 21.84 3.34 -3.79
C MET A 247 22.79 2.50 -4.65
N ALA A 248 23.83 3.11 -5.22
CA ALA A 248 24.87 2.40 -5.95
C ALA A 248 25.75 1.55 -5.03
N ASP A 249 26.08 2.05 -3.84
CA ASP A 249 26.82 1.32 -2.81
C ASP A 249 26.05 0.09 -2.35
N LYS A 250 24.76 0.26 -2.05
CA LYS A 250 23.86 -0.83 -1.72
C LYS A 250 23.81 -1.90 -2.81
N ALA A 251 23.78 -1.50 -4.09
CA ALA A 251 23.79 -2.46 -5.19
C ALA A 251 25.09 -3.26 -5.23
N ARG A 252 26.25 -2.59 -5.07
CA ARG A 252 27.56 -3.24 -5.00
C ARG A 252 27.68 -4.20 -3.81
N GLU A 253 27.17 -3.83 -2.64
CA GLU A 253 27.15 -4.71 -1.48
C GLU A 253 26.31 -5.96 -1.73
N MET A 254 25.15 -5.84 -2.39
CA MET A 254 24.35 -7.01 -2.76
C MET A 254 25.06 -7.93 -3.74
N GLU A 255 25.77 -7.37 -4.72
CA GLU A 255 26.60 -8.16 -5.65
C GLU A 255 27.73 -8.89 -4.92
N TYR A 256 28.40 -8.22 -3.98
CA TYR A 256 29.44 -8.84 -3.16
C TYR A 256 28.89 -9.98 -2.29
N LEU A 257 27.75 -9.76 -1.63
CA LEU A 257 27.08 -10.81 -0.84
C LEU A 257 26.67 -12.00 -1.72
N GLN A 258 26.20 -11.75 -2.93
CA GLN A 258 25.87 -12.82 -3.88
C GLN A 258 27.12 -13.59 -4.31
N SER A 259 28.23 -12.89 -4.58
CA SER A 259 29.52 -13.54 -4.89
C SER A 259 30.02 -14.41 -3.73
N LEU A 260 29.89 -13.96 -2.49
CA LEU A 260 30.27 -14.75 -1.32
C LEU A 260 29.41 -16.01 -1.20
N LYS A 261 28.09 -15.87 -1.41
CA LYS A 261 27.18 -17.01 -1.42
C LYS A 261 27.55 -18.02 -2.51
N ASP A 262 27.90 -17.55 -3.69
CA ASP A 262 28.32 -18.43 -4.80
C ASP A 262 29.64 -19.15 -4.49
N GLN A 263 30.59 -18.47 -3.83
CA GLN A 263 31.84 -19.10 -3.34
C GLN A 263 31.57 -20.16 -2.26
N ILE A 264 30.66 -19.90 -1.32
CA ILE A 264 30.25 -20.87 -0.31
C ILE A 264 29.63 -22.11 -0.98
N ASN A 265 28.72 -21.92 -1.94
CA ASN A 265 28.12 -23.03 -2.68
C ASN A 265 29.18 -23.85 -3.46
N GLN A 266 30.21 -23.18 -4.01
CA GLN A 266 31.31 -23.87 -4.67
C GLN A 266 32.12 -24.72 -3.69
N LEU A 267 32.37 -24.21 -2.48
CA LEU A 267 33.08 -24.95 -1.43
C LEU A 267 32.25 -26.13 -0.91
N GLU A 268 30.94 -25.97 -0.72
CA GLU A 268 30.01 -27.05 -0.36
C GLU A 268 29.96 -28.17 -1.42
N GLY A 269 30.21 -27.85 -2.69
CA GLY A 269 30.27 -28.81 -3.79
C GLY A 269 31.57 -29.61 -3.88
N ILE A 270 32.61 -29.29 -3.11
CA ILE A 270 33.90 -29.99 -3.13
C ILE A 270 33.84 -31.18 -2.17
N SER A 271 33.62 -32.38 -2.72
CA SER A 271 33.80 -33.65 -2.01
C SER A 271 35.14 -34.26 -2.42
N GLN A 272 36.13 -34.23 -1.53
CA GLN A 272 37.47 -34.76 -1.83
C GLN A 272 37.68 -36.10 -1.14
N VAL A 273 38.03 -37.11 -1.93
CA VAL A 273 38.41 -38.43 -1.43
C VAL A 273 39.91 -38.43 -1.17
N VAL A 274 40.29 -38.63 0.09
CA VAL A 274 41.68 -38.68 0.54
C VAL A 274 42.03 -40.13 0.83
N THR A 275 43.03 -40.65 0.12
CA THR A 275 43.58 -41.99 0.33
C THR A 275 44.62 -41.96 1.45
N CYS A 276 44.39 -42.74 2.50
CA CYS A 276 45.36 -42.94 3.57
C CYS A 276 46.48 -43.90 3.12
N GLN A 277 47.67 -43.78 3.70
CA GLN A 277 48.80 -44.67 3.42
C GLN A 277 48.52 -46.15 3.77
N CYS A 278 47.47 -46.44 4.55
CA CYS A 278 46.99 -47.81 4.80
C CYS A 278 46.12 -48.40 3.67
N GLY A 279 45.80 -47.61 2.63
CA GLY A 279 44.97 -48.03 1.50
C GLY A 279 43.46 -47.77 1.66
N GLU A 280 43.02 -47.20 2.79
CA GLU A 280 41.62 -46.81 2.98
C GLU A 280 41.34 -45.41 2.42
N GLU A 281 40.17 -45.25 1.79
CA GLU A 281 39.69 -43.99 1.21
C GLU A 281 38.70 -43.29 2.15
N TYR A 282 38.98 -42.03 2.50
CA TYR A 282 38.10 -41.21 3.33
C TYR A 282 37.52 -40.08 2.48
N ARG A 283 36.18 -39.97 2.46
CA ARG A 283 35.49 -38.85 1.82
C ARG A 283 35.38 -37.70 2.81
N VAL A 284 36.04 -36.58 2.49
CA VAL A 284 35.92 -35.34 3.26
C VAL A 284 34.81 -34.51 2.64
N GLU A 285 33.74 -34.31 3.41
CA GLU A 285 32.63 -33.41 3.10
C GLU A 285 32.67 -32.27 4.13
N LEU A 286 32.49 -31.02 3.67
CA LEU A 286 32.19 -29.93 4.58
C LEU A 286 30.77 -30.18 5.09
N ALA A 287 30.64 -30.48 6.39
CA ALA A 287 29.36 -30.80 6.99
C ALA A 287 28.34 -29.68 6.69
N ASP A 288 27.22 -30.05 6.08
CA ASP A 288 26.05 -29.20 5.94
C ASP A 288 25.81 -28.49 7.28
N GLY A 289 25.97 -27.17 7.30
CA GLY A 289 25.63 -26.34 8.44
C GLY A 289 24.21 -26.70 8.86
N GLN A 290 24.10 -27.31 10.04
CA GLN A 290 22.86 -27.83 10.59
C GLN A 290 21.69 -26.90 10.30
N LYS A 291 20.68 -27.45 9.64
CA LYS A 291 19.28 -27.10 9.90
C LYS A 291 19.06 -27.27 11.41
N LEU A 292 19.35 -26.25 12.19
CA LEU A 292 18.78 -26.07 13.52
C LEU A 292 17.30 -25.73 13.29
N GLY A 293 16.53 -26.79 13.07
CA GLY A 293 15.09 -26.76 13.20
C GLY A 293 14.78 -26.41 14.65
N VAL A 294 14.34 -25.17 14.85
CA VAL A 294 13.71 -24.75 16.10
C VAL A 294 12.30 -25.34 16.08
N ALA A 295 12.04 -26.24 17.03
CA ALA A 295 10.70 -26.58 17.48
C ALA A 295 10.12 -25.45 18.32
#